data_AF-A0A937APW5-F1
#
_entry.id   AF-A0A937APW5-F1
#
_cell.length_a   1.000
_cell.length_b   1.000
_cell.length_c   1.000
_cell.angle_alpha   90.00
_cell.angle_beta   90.00
_cell.angle_gamma   90.00
#
_symmetry.space_group_name_H-M   'P 1'
#
loop_
_entity.id
_entity.type
_entity.pdbx_description
1 polymer ?
#
loop_
_entity_poly.entity_id
_entity_poly.type
_entity_poly.pdbx_seq_one_letter_code
_entity_poly.pdbx_strand_id
1 'polypeptide(L)'
;MIHASRIDRLVRAGRFEQLLDEVLTNGRRLPIAARAMLLDDGARESCESSEAGSCVSAAVSLGVLEQASMGLALQRLVELTYVPHPLALGLARRLVAGLSHRGRDGGGLKGGALAARVMAVAGLVDLVDQCVQTREVSGMEPLGVEIDALIDELGCELSHAAAQSVATRGARGEGLVCASTLSTCLIVWQLRPRATLCASLQRFVNVAAILRAPERLGLWRDGDCAAVLALAGGVMKESAAVNPAAGVVGGGWRAA
;
A
#
# COMPACT_ATOMS: atom_id res chain seq x y z
N MET A 1 14.00 3.98 -17.72
CA MET A 1 14.19 4.02 -16.26
C MET A 1 13.71 5.38 -15.76
N ILE A 2 12.87 5.46 -14.73
CA ILE A 2 12.36 6.74 -14.20
C ILE A 2 13.38 7.33 -13.22
N HIS A 3 13.64 8.64 -13.29
CA HIS A 3 14.59 9.34 -12.42
C HIS A 3 13.87 10.08 -11.28
N ALA A 4 14.55 10.31 -10.15
CA ALA A 4 13.97 10.99 -8.99
C ALA A 4 13.44 12.41 -9.31
N SER A 5 14.13 13.16 -10.17
CA SER A 5 13.69 14.49 -10.62
C SER A 5 12.41 14.45 -11.48
N ARG A 6 12.16 13.33 -12.16
CA ARG A 6 10.92 13.10 -12.92
C ARG A 6 9.74 12.83 -11.98
N ILE A 7 9.96 12.01 -10.96
CA ILE A 7 8.96 11.73 -9.91
C ILE A 7 8.53 13.04 -9.23
N ASP A 8 9.48 13.84 -8.74
CA ASP A 8 9.18 15.12 -8.09
C ASP A 8 8.37 16.06 -8.99
N ARG A 9 8.73 16.16 -10.27
CA ARG A 9 8.00 17.00 -11.23
C ARG A 9 6.55 16.55 -11.40
N LEU A 10 6.30 15.25 -11.53
CA LEU A 10 4.95 14.71 -11.73
C LEU A 10 4.09 14.89 -10.47
N VAL A 11 4.67 14.68 -9.28
CA VAL A 11 4.01 14.89 -7.98
C VAL A 11 3.65 16.37 -7.77
N ARG A 12 4.55 17.31 -8.09
CA ARG A 12 4.27 18.75 -8.00
C ARG A 12 3.20 19.19 -9.00
N ALA A 13 3.19 18.59 -10.19
CA ALA A 13 2.20 18.87 -11.22
C ALA A 13 0.84 18.17 -11.00
N GLY A 14 0.68 17.37 -9.94
CA GLY A 14 -0.55 16.60 -9.68
C GLY A 14 -0.86 15.55 -10.75
N ARG A 15 0.12 15.13 -11.53
CA ARG A 15 -0.06 14.19 -12.65
C ARG A 15 0.06 12.73 -12.18
N PHE A 16 -0.86 12.30 -11.32
CA PHE A 16 -0.78 11.02 -10.61
C PHE A 16 -0.99 9.79 -11.51
N GLU A 17 -1.87 9.87 -12.51
CA GLU A 17 -2.02 8.80 -13.52
C GLU A 17 -0.71 8.58 -14.28
N GLN A 18 -0.11 9.67 -14.76
CA GLN A 18 1.18 9.62 -15.46
C GLN A 18 2.31 9.13 -14.55
N LEU A 19 2.32 9.54 -13.28
CA LEU A 19 3.28 9.06 -12.30
C LEU A 19 3.14 7.55 -12.08
N LEU A 20 1.91 7.07 -11.89
CA LEU A 20 1.62 5.65 -11.75
C LEU A 20 2.13 4.88 -12.98
N ASP A 21 1.82 5.38 -14.19
CA ASP A 21 2.26 4.76 -15.43
C ASP A 21 3.78 4.70 -15.55
N GLU A 22 4.47 5.80 -15.25
CA GLU A 22 5.93 5.84 -15.34
C GLU A 22 6.59 4.95 -14.26
N VAL A 23 6.07 4.90 -13.04
CA VAL A 23 6.59 4.04 -11.97
C VAL A 23 6.40 2.56 -12.32
N LEU A 24 5.22 2.18 -12.82
CA LEU A 24 4.92 0.80 -13.18
C LEU A 24 5.68 0.33 -14.44
N THR A 25 5.86 1.20 -15.42
CA THR A 25 6.60 0.88 -16.66
C THR A 25 8.10 0.76 -16.41
N ASN A 26 8.63 1.48 -15.41
CA ASN A 26 10.06 1.50 -15.06
C ASN A 26 10.40 0.68 -13.80
N GLY A 27 9.45 -0.09 -13.29
CA GLY A 27 9.56 -0.93 -12.10
C GLY A 27 8.86 -2.28 -12.31
N ARG A 28 8.16 -2.78 -11.29
CA ARG A 28 7.35 -4.00 -11.41
C ARG A 28 6.03 -3.66 -12.12
N ARG A 29 5.78 -4.28 -13.28
CA ARG A 29 4.55 -4.05 -14.06
C ARG A 29 3.33 -4.47 -13.24
N LEU A 30 2.41 -3.55 -12.92
CA LEU A 30 1.10 -3.91 -12.38
C LEU A 30 0.20 -4.44 -13.50
N PRO A 31 -0.63 -5.48 -13.29
CA PRO A 31 -1.58 -5.92 -14.29
C PRO A 31 -2.65 -4.85 -14.54
N ILE A 32 -3.17 -4.80 -15.77
CA ILE A 32 -4.18 -3.82 -16.19
C ILE A 32 -5.42 -3.89 -15.30
N ALA A 33 -5.83 -5.08 -14.85
CA ALA A 33 -6.98 -5.25 -13.95
C ALA A 33 -6.79 -4.53 -12.60
N ALA A 34 -5.59 -4.62 -12.01
CA ALA A 34 -5.28 -3.93 -10.76
C ALA A 34 -5.23 -2.41 -10.94
N ARG A 35 -4.73 -1.96 -12.09
CA ARG A 35 -4.74 -0.54 -12.47
C ARG A 35 -6.16 -0.04 -12.69
N ALA A 36 -6.95 -0.79 -13.45
CA ALA A 36 -8.36 -0.49 -13.70
C ALA A 36 -9.10 -0.40 -12.37
N MET A 37 -8.93 -1.34 -11.45
CA MET A 37 -9.58 -1.29 -10.15
C MET A 37 -9.19 -0.07 -9.31
N LEU A 38 -7.92 0.37 -9.32
CA LEU A 38 -7.51 1.61 -8.65
C LEU A 38 -8.15 2.86 -9.27
N LEU A 39 -8.53 2.81 -10.55
CA LEU A 39 -9.23 3.87 -11.27
C LEU A 39 -10.76 3.75 -11.16
N ASP A 40 -11.28 2.53 -11.13
CA ASP A 40 -12.71 2.16 -11.27
C ASP A 40 -13.44 2.18 -9.92
N ASP A 41 -12.76 1.86 -8.82
CA ASP A 41 -13.29 2.10 -7.46
C ASP A 41 -13.45 3.61 -7.19
N GLY A 42 -12.68 4.46 -7.88
CA GLY A 42 -12.96 5.88 -7.94
C GLY A 42 -14.22 6.18 -8.78
N ALA A 43 -14.26 5.74 -10.02
CA ALA A 43 -15.34 6.07 -10.96
C ALA A 43 -16.73 5.58 -10.51
N ARG A 44 -16.85 4.40 -9.87
CA ARG A 44 -18.15 3.83 -9.45
C ARG A 44 -18.82 4.59 -8.32
N GLU A 45 -18.07 5.31 -7.48
CA GLU A 45 -18.67 6.20 -6.47
C GLU A 45 -19.47 7.34 -7.10
N SER A 46 -19.22 7.65 -8.37
CA SER A 46 -19.89 8.76 -9.08
C SER A 46 -21.27 8.37 -9.60
N CYS A 47 -21.57 7.07 -9.74
CA CYS A 47 -22.80 6.62 -10.39
C CYS A 47 -23.91 6.18 -9.42
N GLU A 48 -23.58 5.67 -8.22
CA GLU A 48 -24.59 5.13 -7.29
C GLU A 48 -25.21 6.18 -6.35
N SER A 49 -24.71 7.42 -6.35
CA SER A 49 -25.13 8.47 -5.40
C SER A 49 -25.82 9.68 -6.06
N SER A 50 -26.16 9.61 -7.36
CA SER A 50 -26.72 10.74 -8.10
C SER A 50 -28.25 10.75 -8.16
N GLU A 51 -28.89 11.16 -7.06
CA GLU A 51 -30.05 12.06 -7.16
C GLU A 51 -29.77 13.48 -6.61
N ALA A 52 -28.72 13.67 -5.79
CA ALA A 52 -28.25 15.01 -5.40
C ALA A 52 -26.84 14.97 -4.77
N GLY A 53 -25.75 15.06 -5.56
CA GLY A 53 -24.41 15.10 -4.95
C GLY A 53 -23.19 14.86 -5.85
N SER A 54 -23.15 15.38 -7.07
CA SER A 54 -22.16 15.03 -8.10
C SER A 54 -20.70 15.46 -7.85
N CYS A 55 -20.40 16.30 -6.85
CA CYS A 55 -19.05 16.89 -6.71
C CYS A 55 -18.10 16.16 -5.75
N VAL A 56 -18.62 15.34 -4.83
CA VAL A 56 -17.81 14.72 -3.77
C VAL A 56 -17.06 13.47 -4.28
N SER A 57 -17.66 12.71 -5.20
CA SER A 57 -17.10 11.43 -5.65
C SER A 57 -15.82 11.54 -6.50
N ALA A 58 -15.70 12.55 -7.38
CA ALA A 58 -14.49 12.74 -8.17
C ALA A 58 -13.27 13.07 -7.29
N ALA A 59 -13.48 13.75 -6.17
CA ALA A 59 -12.42 14.09 -5.22
C ALA A 59 -11.92 12.85 -4.44
N VAL A 60 -12.82 11.92 -4.07
CA VAL A 60 -12.46 10.66 -3.40
C VAL A 60 -11.64 9.77 -4.33
N SER A 61 -12.06 9.67 -5.60
CA SER A 61 -11.38 8.93 -6.67
C SER A 61 -9.94 9.40 -6.88
N LEU A 62 -9.77 10.72 -7.02
CA LEU A 62 -8.45 11.34 -7.16
C LEU A 62 -7.58 11.03 -5.94
N GLY A 63 -8.19 10.97 -4.76
CA GLY A 63 -7.52 10.69 -3.52
C GLY A 63 -6.97 9.27 -3.39
N VAL A 64 -7.73 8.25 -3.80
CA VAL A 64 -7.29 6.85 -3.81
C VAL A 64 -6.09 6.68 -4.75
N LEU A 65 -6.19 7.25 -5.96
CA LEU A 65 -5.10 7.18 -6.94
C LEU A 65 -3.86 7.95 -6.47
N GLU A 66 -4.03 9.13 -5.89
CA GLU A 66 -2.94 9.92 -5.30
C GLU A 66 -2.17 9.09 -4.26
N GLN A 67 -2.88 8.45 -3.32
CA GLN A 67 -2.25 7.63 -2.28
C GLN A 67 -1.48 6.44 -2.86
N ALA A 68 -2.10 5.68 -3.76
CA ALA A 68 -1.46 4.53 -4.39
C ALA A 68 -0.22 4.94 -5.20
N SER A 69 -0.35 5.99 -6.03
CA SER A 69 0.74 6.47 -6.89
C SER A 69 1.90 7.06 -6.09
N MET A 70 1.63 7.85 -5.04
CA MET A 70 2.66 8.39 -4.15
C MET A 70 3.34 7.29 -3.33
N GLY A 71 2.58 6.31 -2.84
CA GLY A 71 3.12 5.13 -2.15
C GLY A 71 4.11 4.37 -3.03
N LEU A 72 3.70 4.00 -4.25
CA LEU A 72 4.57 3.29 -5.20
C LEU A 72 5.75 4.15 -5.66
N ALA A 73 5.57 5.45 -5.85
CA ALA A 73 6.66 6.35 -6.18
C ALA A 73 7.69 6.43 -5.04
N LEU A 74 7.23 6.43 -3.78
CA LEU A 74 8.11 6.41 -2.62
C LEU A 74 8.89 5.10 -2.53
N GLN A 75 8.23 3.95 -2.70
CA GLN A 75 8.90 2.64 -2.79
C GLN A 75 9.99 2.68 -3.86
N ARG A 76 9.68 3.21 -5.04
CA ARG A 76 10.64 3.28 -6.15
C ARG A 76 11.80 4.22 -5.86
N LEU A 77 11.57 5.34 -5.18
CA LEU A 77 12.66 6.23 -4.75
C LEU A 77 13.60 5.50 -3.80
N VAL A 78 13.05 4.81 -2.79
CA VAL A 78 13.82 4.02 -1.83
C VAL A 78 14.63 2.91 -2.51
N GLU A 79 14.06 2.23 -3.51
CA GLU A 79 14.78 1.22 -4.31
C GLU A 79 15.93 1.81 -5.15
N LEU A 80 15.76 3.03 -5.66
CA LEU A 80 16.74 3.67 -6.55
C LEU A 80 17.86 4.39 -5.78
N THR A 81 17.67 4.67 -4.50
CA THR A 81 18.63 5.39 -3.67
C THR A 81 19.11 4.51 -2.55
N TYR A 82 20.40 4.49 -2.25
CA TYR A 82 20.94 3.68 -1.15
C TYR A 82 20.77 4.36 0.22
N VAL A 83 20.59 5.68 0.24
CA VAL A 83 20.40 6.51 1.44
C VAL A 83 19.10 7.32 1.33
N PRO A 84 18.48 7.72 2.46
CA PRO A 84 17.26 8.53 2.50
C PRO A 84 17.39 9.81 1.66
N HIS A 85 16.81 9.78 0.46
CA HIS A 85 16.88 10.93 -0.43
C HIS A 85 15.95 12.07 0.05
N PRO A 86 16.36 13.35 0.01
CA PRO A 86 15.51 14.47 0.45
C PRO A 86 14.12 14.52 -0.23
N LEU A 87 14.06 14.12 -1.51
CA LEU A 87 12.78 13.98 -2.23
C LEU A 87 11.88 12.88 -1.66
N ALA A 88 12.46 11.76 -1.20
CA ALA A 88 11.69 10.69 -0.56
C ALA A 88 11.10 11.17 0.77
N LEU A 89 11.90 11.88 1.58
CA LEU A 89 11.44 12.52 2.82
C LEU A 89 10.32 13.54 2.57
N GLY A 90 10.48 14.39 1.54
CA GLY A 90 9.46 15.36 1.14
C GLY A 90 8.16 14.69 0.67
N LEU A 91 8.28 13.62 -0.13
CA LEU A 91 7.14 12.83 -0.59
C LEU A 91 6.43 12.14 0.57
N ALA A 92 7.19 11.56 1.51
CA ALA A 92 6.65 10.91 2.70
C ALA A 92 5.83 11.87 3.57
N ARG A 93 6.36 13.07 3.86
CA ARG A 93 5.61 14.10 4.61
C ARG A 93 4.30 14.49 3.93
N ARG A 94 4.32 14.65 2.60
CA ARG A 94 3.11 14.96 1.83
C ARG A 94 2.10 13.80 1.88
N LEU A 95 2.59 12.56 1.79
CA LEU A 95 1.76 11.36 1.87
C LEU A 95 1.11 11.23 3.25
N VAL A 96 1.87 11.42 4.33
CA VAL A 96 1.37 11.39 5.71
C VAL A 96 0.29 12.45 5.91
N ALA A 97 0.54 13.70 5.52
CA ALA A 97 -0.45 14.77 5.60
C ALA A 97 -1.74 14.40 4.84
N GLY A 98 -1.63 13.85 3.63
CA GLY A 98 -2.78 13.42 2.83
C GLY A 98 -3.57 12.24 3.42
N LEU A 99 -2.90 11.33 4.14
CA LEU A 99 -3.52 10.19 4.80
C LEU A 99 -4.25 10.60 6.10
N SER A 100 -3.63 11.44 6.93
CA SER A 100 -4.20 11.87 8.21
C SER A 100 -5.49 12.68 8.08
N HIS A 101 -5.70 13.36 6.95
CA HIS A 101 -6.91 14.15 6.72
C HIS A 101 -8.15 13.32 6.31
N ARG A 102 -7.98 12.06 5.89
CA ARG A 102 -9.08 11.27 5.30
C ARG A 102 -9.66 10.19 6.24
N GLY A 103 -9.03 9.92 7.39
CA GLY A 103 -9.41 8.81 8.28
C GLY A 103 -10.59 9.03 9.23
N ARG A 104 -11.36 10.12 9.13
CA ARG A 104 -12.41 10.47 10.12
C ARG A 104 -13.85 10.35 9.65
N ASP A 105 -14.08 10.21 8.34
CA ASP A 105 -15.43 10.04 7.83
C ASP A 105 -15.77 8.55 7.88
N GLY A 106 -16.54 8.14 8.90
CA GLY A 106 -16.83 6.75 9.28
C GLY A 106 -17.60 5.89 8.27
N GLY A 107 -17.50 6.15 6.97
CA GLY A 107 -17.95 5.25 5.91
C GLY A 107 -16.95 4.11 5.72
N GLY A 108 -17.44 2.86 5.73
CA GLY A 108 -16.59 1.69 5.50
C GLY A 108 -15.78 1.83 4.20
N LEU A 109 -14.45 1.69 4.30
CA LEU A 109 -13.56 1.84 3.16
C LEU A 109 -13.81 0.73 2.14
N LYS A 110 -13.99 1.12 0.87
CA LYS A 110 -14.05 0.18 -0.26
C LYS A 110 -12.68 -0.50 -0.47
N GLY A 111 -12.71 -1.66 -1.12
CA GLY A 111 -11.52 -2.51 -1.30
C GLY A 111 -10.33 -1.80 -1.98
N GLY A 112 -10.56 -0.99 -3.01
CA GLY A 112 -9.53 -0.23 -3.68
C GLY A 112 -8.92 0.87 -2.83
N ALA A 113 -9.72 1.58 -2.03
CA ALA A 113 -9.22 2.60 -1.10
C ALA A 113 -8.32 1.98 -0.03
N LEU A 114 -8.73 0.83 0.53
CA LEU A 114 -7.91 0.09 1.49
C LEU A 114 -6.61 -0.41 0.86
N ALA A 115 -6.66 -0.96 -0.37
CA ALA A 115 -5.47 -1.39 -1.08
C ALA A 115 -4.50 -0.22 -1.38
N ALA A 116 -5.03 0.93 -1.80
CA ALA A 116 -4.23 2.14 -2.03
C ALA A 116 -3.56 2.64 -0.75
N ARG A 117 -4.29 2.62 0.38
CA ARG A 117 -3.75 2.98 1.69
C ARG A 117 -2.65 2.01 2.13
N VAL A 118 -2.81 0.71 1.92
CA VAL A 118 -1.73 -0.28 2.16
C VAL A 118 -0.50 0.04 1.30
N MET A 119 -0.67 0.40 0.02
CA MET A 119 0.47 0.78 -0.85
C MET A 119 1.18 2.04 -0.33
N ALA A 120 0.42 3.04 0.12
CA ALA A 120 0.95 4.27 0.71
C ALA A 120 1.77 3.99 1.97
N VAL A 121 1.19 3.26 2.94
CA VAL A 121 1.87 2.90 4.20
C VAL A 121 3.07 1.99 3.94
N ALA A 122 2.98 1.06 2.99
CA ALA A 122 4.11 0.23 2.60
C ALA A 122 5.32 1.03 2.10
N GLY A 123 5.09 2.09 1.30
CA GLY A 123 6.17 2.98 0.88
C GLY A 123 6.80 3.78 2.03
N LEU A 124 5.99 4.18 3.01
CA LEU A 124 6.48 4.87 4.22
C LEU A 124 7.35 3.93 5.07
N VAL A 125 6.94 2.68 5.25
CA VAL A 125 7.71 1.67 5.98
C VAL A 125 9.03 1.36 5.26
N ASP A 126 9.04 1.23 3.93
CA ASP A 126 10.28 1.01 3.18
C ASP A 126 11.30 2.15 3.41
N LEU A 127 10.82 3.40 3.46
CA LEU A 127 11.66 4.55 3.78
C LEU A 127 12.20 4.48 5.21
N VAL A 128 11.36 4.14 6.20
CA VAL A 128 11.79 3.98 7.60
C VAL A 128 12.86 2.89 7.70
N ASP A 129 12.62 1.72 7.09
CA ASP A 129 13.57 0.61 7.07
C ASP A 129 14.91 1.04 6.46
N GLN A 130 14.90 1.82 5.37
CA GLN A 130 16.11 2.38 4.78
C GLN A 130 16.84 3.34 5.75
N CYS A 131 16.13 4.28 6.38
CA CYS A 131 16.72 5.20 7.36
C CYS A 131 17.38 4.46 8.54
N VAL A 132 16.75 3.38 9.02
CA VAL A 132 17.29 2.53 10.08
C VAL A 132 18.56 1.81 9.62
N GLN A 133 18.54 1.23 8.42
CA GLN A 133 19.69 0.53 7.86
C GLN A 133 20.90 1.44 7.65
N THR A 134 20.68 2.68 7.22
CA THR A 134 21.76 3.65 6.97
C THR A 134 22.15 4.47 8.20
N ARG A 135 21.42 4.32 9.32
CA ARG A 135 21.58 5.11 10.56
C ARG A 135 21.38 6.62 10.37
N GLU A 136 20.66 7.01 9.33
CA GLU A 136 20.32 8.41 9.05
C GLU A 136 18.92 8.71 9.60
N VAL A 137 18.86 9.15 10.87
CA VAL A 137 17.60 9.38 11.59
C VAL A 137 17.21 10.87 11.65
N SER A 138 18.10 11.77 11.24
CA SER A 138 17.86 13.22 11.33
C SER A 138 16.63 13.63 10.52
N GLY A 139 15.61 14.14 11.21
CA GLY A 139 14.35 14.59 10.61
C GLY A 139 13.32 13.48 10.36
N MET A 140 13.60 12.24 10.76
CA MET A 140 12.66 11.12 10.76
C MET A 140 11.89 10.97 12.07
N GLU A 141 12.40 11.46 13.20
CA GLU A 141 11.77 11.32 14.52
C GLU A 141 10.28 11.75 14.56
N PRO A 142 9.89 12.96 14.12
CA PRO A 142 8.47 13.33 14.11
C PRO A 142 7.67 12.49 13.09
N LEU A 143 8.29 12.14 11.96
CA LEU A 143 7.64 11.38 10.89
C LEU A 143 7.39 9.92 11.31
N GLY A 144 8.27 9.32 12.11
CA GLY A 144 8.14 7.95 12.60
C GLY A 144 6.90 7.77 13.47
N VAL A 145 6.63 8.71 14.38
CA VAL A 145 5.43 8.69 15.24
C VAL A 145 4.14 8.78 14.40
N GLU A 146 4.13 9.64 13.38
CA GLU A 146 2.99 9.78 12.48
C GLU A 146 2.79 8.52 11.62
N ILE A 147 3.88 7.90 11.15
CA ILE A 147 3.83 6.63 10.41
C ILE A 147 3.31 5.50 11.30
N ASP A 148 3.76 5.41 12.55
CA ASP A 148 3.25 4.41 13.50
C ASP A 148 1.75 4.57 13.72
N ALA A 149 1.26 5.80 13.92
CA ALA A 149 -0.17 6.07 14.04
C ALA A 149 -0.95 5.64 12.78
N LEU A 150 -0.41 5.89 11.58
CA LEU A 150 -1.03 5.43 10.33
C LEU A 150 -1.05 3.90 10.19
N ILE A 151 -0.03 3.19 10.72
CA ILE A 151 0.00 1.73 10.77
C ILE A 151 -1.06 1.21 11.74
N ASP A 152 -1.26 1.86 12.89
CA ASP A 152 -2.31 1.52 13.86
C ASP A 152 -3.70 1.67 13.23
N GLU A 153 -3.96 2.80 12.57
CA GLU A 153 -5.21 3.05 11.86
C GLU A 153 -5.45 2.01 10.76
N LEU A 154 -4.43 1.73 9.93
CA LEU A 154 -4.51 0.72 8.89
C LEU A 154 -4.79 -0.68 9.46
N GLY A 155 -4.18 -1.01 10.59
CA GLY A 155 -4.41 -2.27 11.30
C GLY A 155 -5.87 -2.43 11.74
N CYS A 156 -6.45 -1.38 12.31
CA CYS A 156 -7.87 -1.34 12.68
C CYS A 156 -8.78 -1.51 11.45
N GLU A 157 -8.49 -0.82 10.34
CA GLU A 157 -9.26 -0.93 9.10
C GLU A 157 -9.21 -2.34 8.50
N LEU A 158 -8.02 -2.94 8.42
CA LEU A 158 -7.84 -4.30 7.94
C LEU A 158 -8.57 -5.32 8.84
N SER A 159 -8.53 -5.10 10.16
CA SER A 159 -9.23 -5.95 11.13
C SER A 159 -10.75 -5.87 10.93
N HIS A 160 -11.29 -4.67 10.78
CA HIS A 160 -12.71 -4.46 10.50
C HIS A 160 -13.13 -5.11 9.19
N ALA A 161 -12.37 -4.90 8.11
CA ALA A 161 -12.69 -5.44 6.80
C ALA A 161 -12.58 -6.99 6.77
N ALA A 162 -11.61 -7.57 7.49
CA ALA A 162 -11.51 -9.02 7.68
C ALA A 162 -12.74 -9.57 8.43
N ALA A 163 -13.16 -8.91 9.52
CA ALA A 163 -14.33 -9.31 10.28
C ALA A 163 -15.61 -9.25 9.41
N GLN A 164 -15.79 -8.19 8.62
CA GLN A 164 -16.92 -8.05 7.70
C GLN A 164 -16.93 -9.14 6.62
N SER A 165 -15.77 -9.49 6.07
CA SER A 165 -15.64 -10.58 5.11
C SER A 165 -16.03 -11.93 5.72
N VAL A 166 -15.60 -12.22 6.94
CA VAL A 166 -16.01 -13.44 7.67
C VAL A 166 -17.50 -13.43 7.97
N ALA A 167 -18.07 -12.30 8.40
CA ALA A 167 -19.50 -12.18 8.66
C ALA A 167 -20.35 -12.43 7.40
N THR A 168 -19.89 -11.97 6.25
CA THR A 168 -20.62 -12.10 4.97
C THR A 168 -20.39 -13.44 4.26
N ARG A 169 -19.21 -14.05 4.41
CA ARG A 169 -18.78 -15.24 3.63
C ARG A 169 -18.48 -16.46 4.49
N GLY A 170 -18.67 -16.39 5.81
CA GLY A 170 -18.32 -17.43 6.77
C GLY A 170 -16.84 -17.80 6.70
N ALA A 171 -16.53 -19.09 6.86
CA ALA A 171 -15.15 -19.61 6.79
C ALA A 171 -14.45 -19.33 5.43
N ARG A 172 -15.22 -19.12 4.34
CA ARG A 172 -14.60 -18.72 3.06
C ARG A 172 -14.04 -17.30 3.10
N GLY A 173 -14.56 -16.45 3.98
CA GLY A 173 -14.12 -15.07 4.18
C GLY A 173 -12.80 -14.92 4.96
N GLU A 174 -12.30 -15.98 5.60
CA GLU A 174 -11.10 -15.89 6.44
C GLU A 174 -9.86 -15.43 5.63
N GLY A 175 -9.22 -14.34 6.06
CA GLY A 175 -8.06 -13.76 5.38
C GLY A 175 -8.40 -12.92 4.13
N LEU A 176 -9.68 -12.84 3.72
CA LEU A 176 -10.11 -11.83 2.75
C LEU A 176 -10.35 -10.53 3.51
N VAL A 177 -9.64 -9.48 3.14
CA VAL A 177 -9.74 -8.14 3.74
C VAL A 177 -10.54 -7.17 2.87
N CYS A 178 -11.00 -7.61 1.70
CA CYS A 178 -11.82 -6.81 0.81
C CYS A 178 -12.94 -7.66 0.21
N ALA A 179 -14.02 -7.00 -0.21
CA ALA A 179 -15.06 -7.65 -1.01
C ALA A 179 -14.47 -8.20 -2.33
N SER A 180 -13.57 -7.45 -2.97
CA SER A 180 -12.86 -7.89 -4.17
C SER A 180 -11.66 -8.80 -3.82
N THR A 181 -11.57 -9.94 -4.51
CA THR A 181 -10.40 -10.85 -4.46
C THR A 181 -9.14 -10.16 -5.00
N LEU A 182 -9.29 -9.30 -6.01
CA LEU A 182 -8.18 -8.55 -6.60
C LEU A 182 -7.58 -7.53 -5.63
N SER A 183 -8.42 -6.79 -4.89
CA SER A 183 -7.93 -5.88 -3.82
C SER A 183 -7.19 -6.64 -2.74
N THR A 184 -7.70 -7.81 -2.34
CA THR A 184 -6.99 -8.67 -1.38
C THR A 184 -5.63 -9.12 -1.95
N CYS A 185 -5.56 -9.48 -3.25
CA CYS A 185 -4.29 -9.84 -3.89
C CYS A 185 -3.29 -8.67 -3.93
N LEU A 186 -3.76 -7.44 -4.12
CA LEU A 186 -2.88 -6.25 -4.05
C LEU A 186 -2.36 -6.00 -2.64
N ILE A 187 -3.20 -6.19 -1.62
CA ILE A 187 -2.78 -6.08 -0.23
C ILE A 187 -1.74 -7.16 0.07
N VAL A 188 -1.99 -8.42 -0.32
CA VAL A 188 -1.00 -9.50 -0.18
C VAL A 188 0.30 -9.17 -0.90
N TRP A 189 0.23 -8.64 -2.11
CA TRP A 189 1.41 -8.22 -2.87
C TRP A 189 2.25 -7.18 -2.13
N GLN A 190 1.60 -6.21 -1.48
CA GLN A 190 2.29 -5.18 -0.71
C GLN A 190 2.83 -5.69 0.63
N LEU A 191 2.11 -6.58 1.32
CA LEU A 191 2.51 -7.08 2.63
C LEU A 191 3.64 -8.13 2.54
N ARG A 192 3.56 -9.05 1.58
CA ARG A 192 4.43 -10.24 1.49
C ARG A 192 5.94 -9.94 1.57
N PRO A 193 6.50 -8.92 0.89
CA PRO A 193 7.93 -8.63 0.97
C PRO A 193 8.35 -7.83 2.22
N ARG A 194 7.41 -7.38 3.07
CA ARG A 194 7.65 -6.38 4.13
C ARG A 194 7.45 -6.98 5.51
N ALA A 195 8.50 -7.60 6.04
CA ALA A 195 8.48 -8.21 7.36
C ALA A 195 8.14 -7.20 8.46
N THR A 196 8.69 -5.98 8.41
CA THR A 196 8.43 -4.90 9.39
C THR A 196 6.95 -4.53 9.42
N LEU A 197 6.34 -4.24 8.26
CA LEU A 197 4.91 -3.92 8.17
C LEU A 197 4.04 -5.10 8.64
N CYS A 198 4.38 -6.32 8.23
CA CYS A 198 3.66 -7.52 8.69
C CYS A 198 3.71 -7.66 10.21
N ALA A 199 4.88 -7.49 10.84
CA ALA A 199 5.04 -7.56 12.29
C ALA A 199 4.19 -6.50 13.01
N SER A 200 4.20 -5.27 12.51
CA SER A 200 3.42 -4.17 13.10
C SER A 200 1.91 -4.36 12.98
N LEU A 201 1.43 -5.02 11.90
CA LEU A 201 0.01 -5.29 11.67
C LEU A 201 -0.53 -6.53 12.40
N GLN A 202 0.35 -7.48 12.78
CA GLN A 202 -0.04 -8.73 13.46
C GLN A 202 -0.78 -8.51 14.78
N ARG A 203 -0.62 -7.35 15.43
CA ARG A 203 -1.37 -7.00 16.65
C ARG A 203 -2.85 -6.70 16.41
N PHE A 204 -3.27 -6.43 15.18
CA PHE A 204 -4.64 -6.04 14.84
C PHE A 204 -5.38 -7.10 14.02
N VAL A 205 -4.67 -7.78 13.12
CA VAL A 205 -5.25 -8.69 12.15
C VAL A 205 -4.39 -9.93 11.97
N ASN A 206 -5.02 -11.08 11.66
CA ASN A 206 -4.31 -12.31 11.35
C ASN A 206 -3.64 -12.21 9.96
N VAL A 207 -2.48 -11.54 9.91
CA VAL A 207 -1.70 -11.34 8.67
C VAL A 207 -1.38 -12.67 8.00
N ALA A 208 -1.10 -13.73 8.77
CA ALA A 208 -0.82 -15.06 8.23
C ALA A 208 -2.04 -15.69 7.52
N ALA A 209 -3.26 -15.39 7.95
CA ALA A 209 -4.47 -15.79 7.23
C ALA A 209 -4.63 -14.99 5.93
N ILE A 210 -4.36 -13.67 5.96
CA ILE A 210 -4.40 -12.82 4.76
C ILE A 210 -3.42 -13.34 3.69
N LEU A 211 -2.17 -13.59 4.08
CA LEU A 211 -1.13 -14.05 3.17
C LEU A 211 -1.40 -15.45 2.59
N ARG A 212 -2.18 -16.30 3.27
CA ARG A 212 -2.56 -17.65 2.83
C ARG A 212 -3.89 -17.70 2.08
N ALA A 213 -4.66 -16.62 2.09
CA ALA A 213 -5.96 -16.56 1.44
C ALA A 213 -5.86 -16.85 -0.08
N PRO A 214 -4.86 -16.34 -0.83
CA PRO A 214 -4.75 -16.64 -2.26
C PRO A 214 -4.58 -18.12 -2.59
N GLU A 215 -3.75 -18.85 -1.85
CA GLU A 215 -3.57 -20.29 -2.03
C GLU A 215 -4.86 -21.04 -1.68
N ARG A 216 -5.44 -20.74 -0.51
CA ARG A 216 -6.67 -21.38 -0.01
C ARG A 216 -7.85 -21.22 -0.96
N LEU A 217 -7.98 -20.05 -1.57
CA LEU A 217 -9.08 -19.70 -2.47
C LEU A 217 -8.78 -20.03 -3.95
N GLY A 218 -7.60 -20.54 -4.26
CA GLY A 218 -7.20 -20.86 -5.63
C GLY A 218 -7.05 -19.62 -6.53
N LEU A 219 -6.76 -18.45 -5.98
CA LEU A 219 -6.63 -17.19 -6.73
C LEU A 219 -5.46 -17.20 -7.71
N TRP A 220 -4.52 -18.13 -7.56
CA TRP A 220 -3.44 -18.39 -8.53
C TRP A 220 -3.94 -18.95 -9.88
N ARG A 221 -5.19 -19.42 -9.95
CA ARG A 221 -5.82 -19.91 -11.19
C ARG A 221 -6.73 -18.86 -11.85
N ASP A 222 -7.03 -17.79 -11.13
CA ASP A 222 -7.80 -16.67 -11.63
C ASP A 222 -6.87 -15.75 -12.44
N GLY A 223 -7.21 -15.43 -13.69
CA GLY A 223 -6.29 -14.74 -14.60
C GLY A 223 -5.82 -13.38 -14.09
N ASP A 224 -6.73 -12.60 -13.49
CA ASP A 224 -6.44 -11.26 -13.00
C ASP A 224 -5.66 -11.30 -11.68
N CYS A 225 -6.08 -12.18 -10.75
CA CYS A 225 -5.41 -12.33 -9.46
C CYS A 225 -4.02 -12.97 -9.62
N ALA A 226 -3.89 -14.01 -10.47
CA ALA A 226 -2.64 -14.71 -10.70
C ALA A 226 -1.55 -13.77 -11.23
N ALA A 227 -1.91 -12.82 -12.11
CA ALA A 227 -0.98 -11.82 -12.62
C ALA A 227 -0.44 -10.92 -11.49
N VAL A 228 -1.29 -10.51 -10.55
CA VAL A 228 -0.87 -9.72 -9.37
C VAL A 228 -0.01 -10.56 -8.43
N LEU A 229 -0.45 -11.78 -8.14
CA LEU A 229 0.24 -12.68 -7.21
C LEU A 229 1.60 -13.14 -7.73
N ALA A 230 1.76 -13.28 -9.05
CA ALA A 230 3.05 -13.55 -9.68
C ALA A 230 4.07 -12.45 -9.38
N LEU A 231 3.64 -11.17 -9.31
CA LEU A 231 4.51 -10.07 -8.91
C LEU A 231 4.90 -10.15 -7.43
N ALA A 232 4.04 -10.70 -6.58
CA ALA A 232 4.35 -10.98 -5.18
C ALA A 232 5.31 -12.16 -5.01
N GLY A 233 5.20 -13.18 -5.87
CA GLY A 233 6.03 -14.38 -5.85
C GLY A 233 7.43 -14.20 -6.47
N GLY A 234 7.56 -13.37 -7.51
CA GLY A 234 8.83 -13.09 -8.17
C GLY A 234 9.88 -12.47 -7.24
N VAL A 235 9.43 -11.66 -6.26
CA VAL A 235 10.30 -11.00 -5.26
C VAL A 235 11.08 -12.00 -4.43
N MET A 236 10.51 -13.17 -4.13
CA MET A 236 11.15 -14.14 -3.23
C MET A 236 12.32 -14.88 -3.88
N LYS A 237 12.29 -15.10 -5.21
CA LYS A 237 13.41 -15.73 -5.91
C LYS A 237 14.62 -14.81 -6.05
N GLU A 238 14.39 -13.50 -6.12
CA GLU A 238 15.46 -12.50 -6.22
C GLU A 238 15.97 -12.05 -4.83
N SER A 239 15.10 -11.84 -3.84
CA SER A 239 15.53 -11.41 -2.50
C SER A 239 16.27 -12.50 -1.71
N ALA A 240 15.91 -13.78 -1.88
CA ALA A 240 16.65 -14.89 -1.27
C ALA A 240 18.07 -15.05 -1.86
N ALA A 241 18.29 -14.56 -3.08
CA ALA A 241 19.60 -14.57 -3.73
C ALA A 241 20.48 -13.38 -3.31
N VAL A 242 19.90 -12.30 -2.75
CA VAL A 242 20.60 -11.03 -2.49
C VAL A 242 20.92 -10.79 -1.02
N ASN A 243 20.20 -11.39 -0.04
CA ASN A 243 20.56 -11.18 1.37
C ASN A 243 20.12 -12.30 2.33
N PRO A 244 20.98 -13.31 2.63
CA PRO A 244 20.66 -14.38 3.58
C PRO A 244 20.65 -13.93 5.06
N ALA A 245 21.02 -12.68 5.37
CA ALA A 245 21.19 -12.20 6.76
C ALA A 245 19.98 -11.44 7.33
N ALA A 246 18.91 -11.20 6.56
CA ALA A 246 17.77 -10.36 6.99
C ALA A 246 16.82 -11.02 8.02
N GLY A 247 17.18 -12.18 8.58
CA GLY A 247 16.31 -12.97 9.46
C GLY A 247 16.23 -12.53 10.92
N VAL A 248 17.01 -11.54 11.39
CA VAL A 248 17.09 -11.23 12.83
C VAL A 248 17.31 -9.73 13.08
N VAL A 249 16.26 -8.90 12.98
CA VAL A 249 16.21 -7.63 13.75
C VAL A 249 14.75 -7.28 14.08
N GLY A 250 14.21 -7.89 15.14
CA GLY A 250 13.03 -7.40 15.84
C GLY A 250 13.48 -6.57 17.05
N GLY A 251 13.92 -5.34 16.82
CA GLY A 251 14.30 -4.39 17.87
C GLY A 251 13.36 -3.20 17.81
N GLY A 252 12.39 -3.15 18.73
CA GLY A 252 11.41 -2.07 18.80
C GLY A 252 12.07 -0.70 18.88
N TRP A 253 11.63 0.20 18.02
CA TRP A 253 12.06 1.59 17.88
C TRP A 253 11.56 2.49 19.03
N ARG A 254 11.49 1.96 20.26
CA ARG A 254 11.09 2.76 21.42
C ARG A 254 12.30 3.53 21.93
N ALA A 255 12.26 4.84 21.68
CA ALA A 255 13.17 5.83 22.21
C ALA A 255 13.30 5.72 23.74
N ALA A 256 14.54 5.86 24.22
CA ALA A 256 14.86 6.19 25.60
C ALA A 256 14.52 7.66 25.88
#